data_AF-A0A5C6PEY5-F1
#
_entry.id   AF-A0A5C6PEY5-F1
#
_cell.length_a   1.000
_cell.length_b   1.000
_cell.length_c   1.000
_cell.angle_alpha   90.00
_cell.angle_beta   90.00
_cell.angle_gamma   90.00
#
_symmetry.space_group_name_H-M   'P 1'
#
loop_
_entity.id
_entity.type
_entity.pdbx_description
1 polymer ?
#
loop_
_entity_poly.entity_id
_entity_poly.type
_entity_poly.pdbx_seq_one_letter_code
_entity_poly.pdbx_strand_id
1 'polypeptide(L)'
;MAGKIQSLTEEERAHLLPLLHNAQWVEVVGRDAIYKEFIFKDFNQAFGFMSRVALQAEKMDHHPEWFNVYNKVNTYIKDYVTLTFVLQVQITLSTHDCGGLSQRDITMATFMDQASLM
;
A
#
# COMPACT_ATOMS: atom_id res chain seq x y z
N MET A 1 -20.36 21.13 -7.93
CA MET A 1 -20.24 20.29 -6.73
C MET A 1 -19.58 19.00 -7.17
N ALA A 2 -18.39 18.68 -6.67
CA ALA A 2 -17.79 17.37 -6.94
C ALA A 2 -18.75 16.30 -6.40
N GLY A 3 -19.04 15.28 -7.20
CA GLY A 3 -19.95 14.20 -6.81
C GLY A 3 -19.46 13.50 -5.54
N LYS A 4 -20.38 13.02 -4.71
CA LYS A 4 -20.05 12.24 -3.51
C LYS A 4 -19.22 11.02 -3.92
N ILE A 5 -18.10 10.78 -3.25
CA ILE A 5 -17.27 9.59 -3.49
C ILE A 5 -18.10 8.35 -3.15
N GLN A 6 -18.01 7.35 -4.02
CA GLN A 6 -18.73 6.09 -3.89
C GLN A 6 -17.75 4.95 -3.68
N SER A 7 -18.15 3.97 -2.88
CA SER A 7 -17.41 2.73 -2.72
C SER A 7 -17.48 1.91 -4.01
N LEU A 8 -16.46 1.09 -4.25
CA LEU A 8 -16.43 0.17 -5.39
C LEU A 8 -17.62 -0.78 -5.34
N THR A 9 -18.29 -0.90 -6.48
CA THR A 9 -19.35 -1.87 -6.73
C THR A 9 -18.79 -3.29 -6.80
N GLU A 10 -19.66 -4.29 -6.66
CA GLU A 10 -19.27 -5.71 -6.79
C GLU A 10 -18.65 -6.03 -8.16
N GLU A 11 -19.14 -5.39 -9.23
CA GLU A 11 -18.61 -5.57 -10.59
C GLU A 11 -17.19 -4.98 -10.71
N GLU A 12 -16.97 -3.77 -10.18
CA GLU A 12 -15.64 -3.15 -10.16
C GLU A 12 -14.66 -3.98 -9.31
N ARG A 13 -15.09 -4.47 -8.15
CA ARG A 13 -14.27 -5.33 -7.28
C ARG A 13 -13.87 -6.62 -7.98
N ALA A 14 -14.82 -7.27 -8.66
CA ALA A 14 -14.55 -8.50 -9.41
C ALA A 14 -13.48 -8.32 -10.49
N HIS A 15 -13.35 -7.11 -11.05
CA HIS A 15 -12.32 -6.80 -12.05
C HIS A 15 -10.99 -6.32 -11.43
N LEU A 16 -11.05 -5.49 -10.39
CA LEU A 16 -9.88 -4.77 -9.86
C LEU A 16 -9.12 -5.56 -8.79
N LEU A 17 -9.81 -6.29 -7.91
CA LEU A 17 -9.15 -7.03 -6.82
C LEU A 17 -8.17 -8.10 -7.32
N PRO A 18 -8.47 -8.88 -8.39
CA PRO A 18 -7.50 -9.82 -8.93
C PRO A 18 -6.20 -9.16 -9.42
N LEU A 19 -6.29 -7.95 -10.00
CA LEU A 19 -5.12 -7.18 -10.44
C LEU A 19 -4.28 -6.74 -9.24
N LEU A 20 -4.94 -6.25 -8.19
CA LEU A 20 -4.30 -5.90 -6.93
C LEU A 20 -3.63 -7.11 -6.26
N HIS A 21 -4.28 -8.26 -6.26
CA HIS A 21 -3.71 -9.51 -5.73
C HIS A 21 -2.45 -9.93 -6.51
N ASN A 22 -2.46 -9.81 -7.84
CA ASN A 22 -1.27 -10.06 -8.67
C ASN A 22 -0.13 -9.07 -8.36
N ALA A 23 -0.47 -7.85 -7.95
CA ALA A 23 0.46 -6.85 -7.44
C ALA A 23 0.75 -6.99 -5.93
N GLN A 24 0.36 -8.09 -5.29
CA GLN A 24 0.59 -8.40 -3.86
C GLN A 24 -0.10 -7.47 -2.86
N TRP A 25 -1.10 -6.70 -3.29
CA TRP A 25 -2.05 -6.08 -2.37
C TRP A 25 -3.03 -7.14 -1.88
N VAL A 26 -3.50 -7.03 -0.64
CA VAL A 26 -4.47 -7.95 -0.03
C VAL A 26 -5.55 -7.18 0.70
N GLU A 27 -6.74 -7.76 0.81
CA GLU A 27 -7.83 -7.17 1.61
C GLU A 27 -7.55 -7.30 3.11
N VAL A 28 -7.94 -6.29 3.88
CA VAL A 28 -7.81 -6.30 5.34
C VAL A 28 -8.99 -7.05 5.96
N VAL A 29 -8.71 -8.05 6.80
CA VAL A 29 -9.76 -8.80 7.49
C VAL A 29 -10.56 -7.88 8.42
N GLY A 30 -11.88 -7.83 8.22
CA GLY A 30 -12.79 -7.05 9.07
C GLY A 30 -12.84 -5.55 8.76
N ARG A 31 -12.20 -5.10 7.67
CA ARG A 31 -12.23 -3.70 7.24
C ARG A 31 -12.24 -3.63 5.70
N ASP A 32 -13.11 -2.81 5.12
CA ASP A 32 -13.10 -2.57 3.67
C ASP A 32 -11.92 -1.67 3.26
N ALA A 33 -10.76 -2.30 3.16
CA ALA A 33 -9.46 -1.69 2.93
C ALA A 33 -8.51 -2.69 2.25
N ILE A 34 -7.48 -2.19 1.59
CA ILE A 34 -6.39 -2.98 1.03
C ILE A 34 -5.07 -2.66 1.73
N TYR A 35 -4.19 -3.65 1.79
CA TYR A 35 -2.92 -3.61 2.49
C TYR A 35 -1.78 -4.14 1.61
N LYS A 36 -0.59 -3.54 1.74
CA LYS A 36 0.65 -4.06 1.16
C LYS A 36 1.88 -3.63 1.97
N GLU A 37 2.90 -4.48 1.96
CA GLU A 37 4.23 -4.16 2.48
C GLU A 37 5.21 -3.91 1.34
N PHE A 38 5.88 -2.77 1.38
CA PHE A 38 6.99 -2.44 0.48
C PHE A 38 8.31 -2.62 1.21
N ILE A 39 9.23 -3.39 0.61
CA ILE A 39 10.56 -3.65 1.15
C ILE A 39 11.60 -2.84 0.37
N PHE A 40 12.43 -2.08 1.08
CA PHE A 40 13.49 -1.26 0.51
C PHE A 40 14.85 -1.67 1.04
N LYS A 41 15.90 -1.35 0.27
CA LYS A 41 17.29 -1.64 0.64
C LYS A 41 17.75 -0.85 1.85
N ASP A 42 17.36 0.43 1.92
CA ASP A 42 17.80 1.36 2.95
C ASP A 42 16.78 2.51 3.18
N PHE A 43 17.03 3.30 4.22
CA PHE A 43 16.14 4.38 4.65
C PHE A 43 15.99 5.49 3.61
N ASN A 44 17.03 5.74 2.82
CA ASN A 44 16.96 6.76 1.79
C ASN A 44 15.96 6.36 0.69
N GLN A 45 15.98 5.10 0.25
CA GLN A 45 15.04 4.59 -0.73
C GLN A 45 13.59 4.62 -0.21
N ALA A 46 13.33 4.10 1.00
CA ALA A 46 11.97 4.12 1.54
C ALA A 46 11.45 5.55 1.74
N PHE A 47 12.28 6.45 2.29
CA PHE A 47 11.83 7.82 2.52
C PHE A 47 11.66 8.59 1.20
N GLY A 48 12.45 8.29 0.17
CA GLY A 48 12.24 8.78 -1.19
C GLY A 48 10.90 8.32 -1.77
N PHE A 49 10.56 7.04 -1.62
CA PHE A 49 9.24 6.50 -1.97
C PHE A 49 8.12 7.22 -1.20
N MET A 50 8.23 7.32 0.12
CA MET A 50 7.24 7.98 0.97
C MET A 50 7.05 9.46 0.58
N SER A 51 8.12 10.16 0.23
CA SER A 51 8.05 11.56 -0.21
C SER A 51 7.27 11.71 -1.52
N ARG A 52 7.48 10.82 -2.50
CA ARG A 52 6.70 10.81 -3.75
C ARG A 52 5.22 10.53 -3.49
N VAL A 53 4.93 9.58 -2.60
CA VAL A 53 3.56 9.25 -2.17
C VAL A 53 2.90 10.43 -1.49
N ALA A 54 3.58 11.14 -0.59
CA ALA A 54 3.03 12.32 0.09
C ALA A 54 2.62 13.41 -0.91
N LEU A 55 3.46 13.70 -1.92
CA LEU A 55 3.14 14.66 -2.97
C LEU A 55 1.91 14.24 -3.79
N GLN A 56 1.78 12.95 -4.11
CA GLN A 56 0.63 12.43 -4.84
C GLN A 56 -0.64 12.44 -3.97
N ALA A 57 -0.53 12.13 -2.68
CA ALA A 57 -1.63 12.18 -1.71
C ALA A 57 -2.22 13.59 -1.60
N GLU A 58 -1.36 14.61 -1.48
CA GLU A 58 -1.80 16.02 -1.48
C GLU A 58 -2.50 16.41 -2.79
N LYS A 59 -1.99 15.95 -3.93
CA LYS A 59 -2.62 16.22 -5.23
C LYS A 59 -3.99 15.56 -5.37
N MET A 60 -4.16 14.36 -4.78
CA MET A 60 -5.39 13.58 -4.85
C MET A 60 -6.40 13.93 -3.75
N ASP A 61 -5.98 14.66 -2.72
CA ASP A 61 -6.71 14.82 -1.47
C ASP A 61 -7.17 13.47 -0.91
N HIS A 62 -6.21 12.52 -0.87
CA HIS A 62 -6.42 11.14 -0.44
C HIS A 62 -5.15 10.58 0.17
N HIS A 63 -5.15 10.36 1.48
CA HIS A 63 -3.94 10.04 2.25
C HIS A 63 -3.92 8.57 2.67
N PRO A 64 -2.77 7.89 2.57
CA PRO A 64 -2.63 6.52 3.08
C PRO A 64 -2.54 6.49 4.60
N GLU A 65 -2.93 5.36 5.18
CA GLU A 65 -2.45 4.97 6.50
C GLU A 65 -1.16 4.18 6.31
N TRP A 66 -0.09 4.58 7.00
CA TRP A 66 1.19 3.87 6.85
C TRP A 66 1.97 3.73 8.15
N PHE A 67 2.86 2.74 8.15
CA PHE A 67 3.82 2.48 9.21
C PHE A 67 5.17 2.15 8.59
N ASN A 68 6.24 2.84 9.01
CA ASN A 68 7.59 2.58 8.53
C ASN A 68 8.47 2.06 9.66
N VAL A 69 9.08 0.90 9.44
CA VAL A 69 9.96 0.25 10.44
C VAL A 69 11.22 -0.29 9.78
N TYR A 70 12.35 -0.03 10.43
CA TYR A 70 13.61 -0.71 10.16
C TYR A 70 13.74 -1.88 11.12
N ASN A 71 13.69 -3.11 10.60
CA ASN A 71 13.72 -4.31 11.42
C ASN A 71 14.82 -5.28 10.97
N LYS A 72 15.19 -6.18 11.88
CA LYS A 72 16.10 -7.29 11.63
C LYS A 72 15.26 -8.55 11.48
N VAL A 73 15.30 -9.15 10.29
CA VAL A 73 14.66 -10.44 10.02
C VAL A 73 15.73 -11.53 10.13
N ASN A 74 15.46 -12.52 10.99
CA ASN A 74 16.27 -13.72 11.09
C ASN A 74 15.63 -14.81 10.24
N THR A 75 16.37 -15.33 9.25
CA THR A 75 15.95 -16.51 8.49
C THR A 75 16.74 -17.71 8.99
N TYR A 76 16.04 -18.77 9.39
CA TYR A 76 16.64 -20.00 9.90
C TYR A 76 16.64 -21.05 8.80
N ILE A 77 17.83 -21.52 8.41
CA ILE A 77 18.00 -22.64 7.47
C ILE A 77 18.76 -23.74 8.20
N LYS A 78 18.02 -24.74 8.71
CA LYS A 78 18.44 -25.96 9.44
C LYS A 78 19.49 -25.76 10.55
N ASP A 79 20.69 -25.27 10.21
CA ASP A 79 21.84 -25.07 11.11
C ASP A 79 22.45 -23.66 11.03
N TYR A 80 21.92 -22.77 10.19
CA TYR A 80 22.42 -21.40 9.98
C TYR A 80 21.32 -20.36 10.22
N VAL A 81 21.71 -19.26 10.87
CA VAL A 81 20.89 -18.06 10.99
C VAL A 81 21.48 -16.99 10.08
N THR A 82 20.73 -16.59 9.07
CA THR A 82 21.05 -15.40 8.29
C THR A 82 20.32 -14.21 8.89
N LEU A 83 21.08 -13.12 9.09
CA LEU A 83 20.56 -11.85 9.58
C LEU A 83 20.41 -10.91 8.39
N THR A 84 19.18 -10.55 8.08
CA THR A 84 18.88 -9.56 7.05
C THR A 84 18.21 -8.37 7.70
N PHE A 85 18.78 -7.18 7.50
CA PHE A 85 18.08 -5.95 7.83
C PHE A 85 17.10 -5.64 6.71
N VAL A 86 15.84 -5.45 7.07
CA VAL A 86 14.75 -5.18 6.13
C VAL A 86 14.12 -3.86 6.55
N LEU A 87 14.07 -2.92 5.63
CA LEU A 87 13.29 -1.71 5.81
C LEU A 87 11.93 -1.90 5.13
N GLN A 88 10.87 -1.76 5.91
CA GLN A 88 9.51 -1.99 5.45
C GLN A 88 8.66 -0.72 5.58
N VAL A 89 7.83 -0.47 4.58
CA VAL A 89 6.73 0.49 4.63
C VAL A 89 5.44 -0.29 4.44
N GLN A 90 4.66 -0.38 5.50
CA GLN A 90 3.34 -1.01 5.52
C GLN A 90 2.31 0.05 5.15
N ILE A 91 1.46 -0.23 4.17
CA ILE A 91 0.43 0.69 3.68
C ILE A 91 -0.94 0.05 3.84
N THR A 92 -1.91 0.79 4.38
CA THR A 92 -3.34 0.49 4.30
C THR A 92 -4.06 1.63 3.56
N LEU A 93 -4.94 1.28 2.62
CA LEU A 93 -5.75 2.22 1.85
C LEU A 93 -7.24 1.93 2.03
N SER A 94 -8.00 2.97 2.34
CA SER A 94 -9.45 2.99 2.39
C SER A 94 -9.92 4.44 2.29
N THR A 95 -11.09 4.66 1.71
CA THR A 95 -11.68 5.99 1.59
C THR A 95 -12.67 6.24 2.72
N HIS A 96 -12.33 7.19 3.60
CA HIS A 96 -13.17 7.56 4.74
C HIS A 96 -14.57 8.07 4.33
N ASP A 97 -14.65 8.91 3.29
CA ASP A 97 -15.89 9.57 2.86
C ASP A 97 -17.00 8.61 2.41
N CYS A 98 -16.63 7.41 1.95
CA CYS A 98 -17.56 6.34 1.61
C CYS A 98 -17.46 5.12 2.55
N GLY A 99 -16.61 5.19 3.58
CA GLY A 99 -16.44 4.14 4.59
C GLY A 99 -15.88 2.83 4.04
N GLY A 100 -15.10 2.87 2.95
CA GLY A 100 -14.65 1.67 2.27
C GLY A 100 -13.74 1.93 1.08
N LEU A 101 -13.47 0.89 0.29
CA LEU A 101 -12.63 1.00 -0.91
C LEU A 101 -13.33 1.82 -1.99
N SER A 102 -12.60 2.76 -2.59
CA SER A 102 -13.04 3.53 -3.75
C SER A 102 -11.99 3.53 -4.85
N GLN A 103 -12.31 4.13 -6.00
CA GLN A 103 -11.36 4.32 -7.10
C GLN A 103 -10.11 5.11 -6.69
N ARG A 104 -10.19 5.95 -5.65
CA ARG A 104 -9.02 6.68 -5.11
C ARG A 104 -7.98 5.75 -4.52
N ASP A 105 -8.42 4.72 -3.80
CA ASP A 105 -7.55 3.69 -3.23
C ASP A 105 -6.83 2.91 -4.33
N ILE A 106 -7.55 2.52 -5.39
CA ILE A 106 -6.99 1.81 -6.55
C ILE A 106 -5.95 2.66 -7.27
N THR A 107 -6.24 3.94 -7.45
CA THR A 107 -5.35 4.90 -8.11
C THR A 107 -4.08 5.10 -7.30
N MET A 108 -4.21 5.25 -5.97
CA MET A 108 -3.09 5.41 -5.06
C MET A 108 -2.23 4.14 -5.01
N ALA A 109 -2.84 2.96 -4.91
CA ALA A 109 -2.14 1.67 -4.94
C ALA A 109 -1.29 1.51 -6.21
N THR A 110 -1.88 1.80 -7.37
CA THR A 110 -1.19 1.75 -8.66
C THR A 110 -0.01 2.72 -8.72
N PHE A 111 -0.19 3.95 -8.21
CA PHE A 111 0.89 4.92 -8.13
C PHE A 111 2.02 4.45 -7.21
N MET A 112 1.69 3.89 -6.04
CA MET A 112 2.68 3.37 -5.09
C MET A 112 3.50 2.23 -5.70
N ASP A 113 2.86 1.34 -6.45
CA ASP A 113 3.58 0.27 -7.15
C ASP A 113 4.60 0.85 -8.14
N GLN A 114 4.23 1.85 -8.93
CA GLN A 114 5.16 2.54 -9.83
C GLN A 114 6.27 3.29 -9.08
N ALA A 115 5.90 4.02 -8.03
CA ALA A 115 6.83 4.79 -7.22
C ALA A 115 7.82 3.89 -6.47
N SER A 116 7.49 2.63 -6.17
CA SER A 116 8.38 1.69 -5.48
C SER A 116 9.53 1.18 -6.37
N LEU A 117 9.41 1.32 -7.69
CA LEU A 117 10.39 0.85 -8.68
C LEU A 117 11.38 1.93 -9.15
N MET A 118 11.26 3.16 -8.63
CA MET A 118 12.11 4.31 -8.97
C MET A 118 13.20 4.54 -7.93
#